data_AF-A0A7S0YCS1-F1
#
_entry.id   AF-A0A7S0YCS1-F1
#
_cell.length_a   1.000
_cell.length_b   1.000
_cell.length_c   1.000
_cell.angle_alpha   90.00
_cell.angle_beta   90.00
_cell.angle_gamma   90.00
#
_symmetry.space_group_name_H-M   'P 1'
#
loop_
_entity.id
_entity.type
_entity.pdbx_description
1 polymer ?
#
loop_
_entity_poly.entity_id
_entity_poly.type
_entity_poly.pdbx_seq_one_letter_code
_entity_poly.pdbx_strand_id
1 'polypeptide(L)'
;MSSKRSSRSRPDDGEEGTENGTQEEGNASTSKGPVSVGRSLEIASTPDVTMDLLVDKLKFLRYETEFCRRKKPYRKPLSRIYFAVPSGNQSEQFFYFASLCMWLLTLCKQEVSMPKEHDDPLQTCNSIISCCKRLGFAPPPFHPTKLREGHGPEVCGVLEALLDFTLESVGFTIKRPAYQPDDYPEDEMEEEGDAGLEGLDELAAPTQPMGYDDGSTADDDDLYGLSPEAAAKAAAAAARGGGGVGGHG
;
A
#
# COMPACT_ATOMS: atom_id res chain seq x y z
N MET A 1 -66.79 1.99 -40.74
CA MET A 1 -66.72 3.26 -41.50
C MET A 1 -67.59 4.29 -40.78
N SER A 2 -67.12 5.53 -40.65
CA SER A 2 -67.85 6.73 -40.18
C SER A 2 -68.42 6.72 -38.73
N SER A 3 -68.56 7.82 -37.98
CA SER A 3 -67.84 9.09 -37.80
C SER A 3 -68.76 10.09 -37.08
N LYS A 4 -68.31 10.62 -35.92
CA LYS A 4 -68.57 11.97 -35.35
C LYS A 4 -70.00 12.55 -35.20
N ARG A 5 -70.35 12.90 -33.95
CA ARG A 5 -70.75 14.24 -33.37
C ARG A 5 -71.23 13.98 -31.92
N SER A 6 -71.35 14.91 -30.95
CA SER A 6 -71.46 16.38 -30.85
C SER A 6 -71.00 16.77 -29.41
N SER A 7 -70.01 17.62 -29.14
CA SER A 7 -69.95 19.11 -29.13
C SER A 7 -70.74 19.87 -28.04
N ARG A 8 -69.99 20.64 -27.21
CA ARG A 8 -70.39 21.77 -26.29
C ARG A 8 -71.02 21.33 -24.94
N SER A 9 -70.83 22.01 -23.80
CA SER A 9 -70.36 23.40 -23.50
C SER A 9 -69.51 23.51 -22.21
N ARG A 10 -68.74 24.61 -22.09
CA ARG A 10 -68.26 25.28 -20.85
C ARG A 10 -69.36 26.24 -20.31
N PRO A 11 -69.35 26.80 -19.08
CA PRO A 11 -68.21 27.30 -18.25
C PRO A 11 -68.18 26.70 -16.81
N ASP A 12 -67.68 27.37 -15.77
CA ASP A 12 -66.32 27.81 -15.36
C ASP A 12 -66.47 28.37 -13.87
N ASP A 13 -65.71 29.37 -13.37
CA ASP A 13 -65.72 30.03 -12.00
C ASP A 13 -65.31 29.24 -10.72
N GLY A 14 -64.39 29.83 -9.91
CA GLY A 14 -64.07 29.42 -8.53
C GLY A 14 -62.59 29.51 -8.11
N GLU A 15 -62.09 30.71 -7.73
CA GLU A 15 -60.72 30.95 -7.22
C GLU A 15 -60.59 30.84 -5.67
N GLU A 16 -59.33 30.94 -5.21
CA GLU A 16 -58.80 31.23 -3.86
C GLU A 16 -58.55 30.06 -2.87
N GLY A 17 -57.39 30.15 -2.20
CA GLY A 17 -56.93 29.19 -1.19
C GLY A 17 -55.41 28.95 -1.20
N THR A 18 -54.62 29.97 -0.84
CA THR A 18 -53.17 29.85 -0.56
C THR A 18 -52.87 28.85 0.56
N GLU A 19 -51.68 28.23 0.57
CA GLU A 19 -50.74 28.32 1.71
C GLU A 19 -49.34 27.70 1.43
N ASN A 20 -48.34 28.18 2.16
CA ASN A 20 -46.91 27.85 2.01
C ASN A 20 -46.52 26.49 2.61
N GLY A 21 -45.43 25.89 2.11
CA GLY A 21 -44.88 24.64 2.64
C GLY A 21 -43.47 24.28 2.13
N THR A 22 -42.58 25.25 1.97
CA THR A 22 -41.20 25.03 1.53
C THR A 22 -40.31 24.53 2.68
N GLN A 23 -39.28 23.75 2.33
CA GLN A 23 -38.11 23.34 3.14
C GLN A 23 -38.27 22.12 4.08
N GLU A 24 -37.82 20.96 3.58
CA GLU A 24 -36.73 20.23 4.26
C GLU A 24 -35.57 20.05 3.27
N GLU A 25 -34.68 21.04 3.23
CA GLU A 25 -33.36 20.86 2.61
C GLU A 25 -32.52 19.95 3.52
N GLY A 26 -32.43 18.67 3.16
CA GLY A 26 -31.43 17.76 3.70
C GLY A 26 -30.03 18.22 3.31
N ASN A 27 -29.48 19.19 4.05
CA ASN A 27 -28.16 19.76 3.84
C ASN A 27 -27.06 18.72 4.09
N ALA A 28 -26.82 17.90 3.07
CA ALA A 28 -25.67 17.01 2.98
C ALA A 28 -24.40 17.87 3.01
N SER A 29 -23.81 17.98 4.20
CA SER A 29 -22.64 18.82 4.47
C SER A 29 -21.48 18.41 3.57
N THR A 30 -21.32 19.13 2.46
CA THR A 30 -20.23 18.98 1.51
C THR A 30 -18.95 19.50 2.15
N SER A 31 -18.31 18.65 2.95
CA SER A 31 -16.99 18.94 3.50
C SER A 31 -16.02 19.20 2.35
N LYS A 32 -15.48 20.41 2.28
CA LYS A 32 -14.38 20.80 1.37
C LYS A 32 -13.09 20.05 1.76
N GLY A 33 -13.04 18.77 1.46
CA GLY A 33 -11.78 18.03 1.35
C GLY A 33 -11.06 18.42 0.06
N PRO A 34 -9.82 17.94 -0.15
CA PRO A 34 -9.23 17.92 -1.49
C PRO A 34 -10.17 17.16 -2.44
N VAL A 35 -10.12 17.49 -3.72
CA VAL A 35 -10.95 16.87 -4.76
C VAL A 35 -10.03 16.07 -5.67
N SER A 36 -10.20 14.75 -5.77
CA SER A 36 -9.27 13.90 -6.54
C SER A 36 -9.51 13.91 -8.06
N VAL A 37 -10.12 14.98 -8.57
CA VAL A 37 -10.74 15.08 -9.90
C VAL A 37 -9.75 14.68 -10.98
N GLY A 38 -10.04 13.56 -11.64
CA GLY A 38 -9.26 13.05 -12.78
C GLY A 38 -7.94 12.37 -12.45
N ARG A 39 -7.60 12.14 -11.16
CA ARG A 39 -6.40 11.37 -10.80
C ARG A 39 -6.51 9.92 -11.27
N SER A 40 -5.43 9.40 -11.86
CA SER A 40 -5.36 8.00 -12.29
C SER A 40 -5.29 7.04 -11.09
N LEU A 41 -5.61 5.77 -11.35
CA LEU A 41 -5.46 4.64 -10.43
C LEU A 41 -4.35 3.67 -10.92
N GLU A 42 -3.51 4.11 -11.87
CA GLU A 42 -2.35 3.37 -12.38
C GLU A 42 -1.06 3.86 -11.72
N ILE A 43 -0.09 2.94 -11.56
CA ILE A 43 1.25 3.26 -11.06
C ILE A 43 2.14 3.81 -12.18
N ALA A 44 3.00 4.77 -11.85
CA ALA A 44 3.98 5.35 -12.78
C ALA A 44 5.32 4.60 -12.84
N SER A 45 5.54 3.65 -11.91
CA SER A 45 6.78 2.90 -11.71
C SER A 45 6.49 1.39 -11.58
N THR A 46 7.51 0.56 -11.39
CA THR A 46 7.32 -0.87 -11.11
C THR A 46 6.64 -1.11 -9.75
N PRO A 47 5.82 -2.18 -9.59
CA PRO A 47 5.08 -2.45 -8.36
C PRO A 47 5.94 -2.46 -7.08
N ASP A 48 7.15 -3.00 -7.14
CA ASP A 48 8.07 -3.04 -5.98
C ASP A 48 8.52 -1.64 -5.52
N VAL A 49 8.77 -0.74 -6.47
CA VAL A 49 9.18 0.65 -6.18
C VAL A 49 7.99 1.45 -5.62
N THR A 50 6.80 1.30 -6.21
CA THR A 50 5.59 1.92 -5.65
C THR A 50 5.29 1.35 -4.26
N MET A 51 5.40 0.03 -4.05
CA MET A 51 5.14 -0.60 -2.76
C MET A 51 6.10 -0.11 -1.68
N ASP A 52 7.36 0.15 -2.03
CA ASP A 52 8.32 0.69 -1.08
C ASP A 52 7.91 2.10 -0.59
N LEU A 53 7.56 2.97 -1.54
CA LEU A 53 7.04 4.31 -1.26
C LEU A 53 5.71 4.27 -0.49
N LEU A 54 4.82 3.30 -0.78
CA LEU A 54 3.57 3.09 -0.04
C LEU A 54 3.83 2.80 1.44
N VAL A 55 4.80 1.93 1.76
CA VAL A 55 5.13 1.59 3.16
C VAL A 55 5.64 2.82 3.92
N ASP A 56 6.45 3.67 3.29
CA ASP A 56 6.91 4.91 3.92
C ASP A 56 5.78 5.96 4.03
N LYS A 57 4.95 6.14 3.00
CA LYS A 57 3.74 6.99 3.04
C LYS A 57 2.78 6.57 4.17
N LEU A 58 2.58 5.26 4.40
CA LEU A 58 1.72 4.72 5.47
C LEU A 58 2.23 5.04 6.89
N LYS A 59 3.54 5.19 7.09
CA LYS A 59 4.10 5.55 8.41
C LYS A 59 3.68 6.95 8.85
N PHE A 60 3.54 7.90 7.92
CA PHE A 60 3.02 9.25 8.23
C PHE A 60 1.58 9.22 8.77
N LEU A 61 0.78 8.24 8.37
CA LEU A 61 -0.58 7.99 8.89
C LEU A 61 -0.61 7.13 10.17
N ARG A 62 0.55 6.80 10.76
CA ARG A 62 0.68 5.93 11.95
C ARG A 62 -0.02 4.56 11.79
N TYR A 63 0.03 3.98 10.59
CA TYR A 63 -0.73 2.76 10.26
C TYR A 63 -0.45 1.57 11.21
N GLU A 64 0.74 1.49 11.82
CA GLU A 64 1.05 0.42 12.77
C GLU A 64 0.19 0.49 14.04
N THR A 65 -0.07 1.69 14.58
CA THR A 65 -0.96 1.85 15.73
C THR A 65 -2.42 1.87 15.30
N GLU A 66 -2.75 2.68 14.29
CA GLU A 66 -4.13 3.01 13.92
C GLU A 66 -4.82 1.96 13.02
N PHE A 67 -4.04 1.07 12.39
CA PHE A 67 -4.57 0.00 11.54
C PHE A 67 -4.13 -1.39 12.00
N CYS A 68 -2.82 -1.61 12.19
CA CYS A 68 -2.31 -2.95 12.51
C CYS A 68 -2.68 -3.40 13.94
N ARG A 69 -2.57 -2.49 14.93
CA ARG A 69 -2.88 -2.77 16.34
C ARG A 69 -4.31 -2.41 16.77
N ARG A 70 -5.15 -1.85 15.88
CA ARG A 70 -6.49 -1.33 16.23
C ARG A 70 -7.50 -2.39 16.69
N LYS A 71 -7.44 -3.62 16.16
CA LYS A 71 -8.31 -4.75 16.57
C LYS A 71 -7.51 -6.05 16.63
N LYS A 72 -7.95 -7.00 17.47
CA LYS A 72 -7.40 -8.36 17.53
C LYS A 72 -8.09 -9.28 16.50
N PRO A 73 -7.40 -10.29 15.94
CA PRO A 73 -5.95 -10.49 16.00
C PRO A 73 -5.20 -9.33 15.33
N TYR A 74 -4.04 -8.96 15.88
CA TYR A 74 -3.26 -7.85 15.34
C TYR A 74 -2.69 -8.22 13.97
N ARG A 75 -2.79 -7.30 13.00
CA ARG A 75 -2.16 -7.49 11.68
C ARG A 75 -0.66 -7.29 11.81
N LYS A 76 0.11 -8.01 11.01
CA LYS A 76 1.54 -7.74 10.85
C LYS A 76 1.73 -6.41 10.08
N PRO A 77 2.74 -5.58 10.42
CA PRO A 77 3.21 -4.50 9.55
C PRO A 77 3.56 -5.02 8.16
N LEU A 78 3.47 -4.16 7.14
CA LEU A 78 3.71 -4.54 5.74
C LEU A 78 5.21 -4.64 5.44
N SER A 79 5.61 -5.64 4.67
CA SER A 79 6.94 -5.66 4.04
C SER A 79 6.96 -4.77 2.80
N ARG A 80 8.15 -4.28 2.42
CA ARG A 80 8.38 -3.38 1.28
C ARG A 80 7.96 -3.96 -0.09
N ILE A 81 7.62 -5.25 -0.17
CA ILE A 81 7.16 -5.94 -1.39
C ILE A 81 5.75 -6.55 -1.27
N TYR A 82 5.04 -6.36 -0.14
CA TYR A 82 3.89 -7.21 0.22
C TYR A 82 2.73 -7.20 -0.79
N PHE A 83 2.50 -6.10 -1.51
CA PHE A 83 1.50 -6.03 -2.59
C PHE A 83 2.10 -6.04 -4.00
N ALA A 84 3.43 -6.07 -4.15
CA ALA A 84 4.08 -6.17 -5.44
C ALA A 84 4.11 -7.61 -5.96
N VAL A 85 4.33 -8.58 -5.07
CA VAL A 85 4.45 -10.01 -5.40
C VAL A 85 3.31 -10.86 -4.80
N PRO A 86 2.96 -12.03 -5.38
CA PRO A 86 1.98 -12.93 -4.78
C PRO A 86 2.44 -13.47 -3.42
N SER A 87 1.52 -13.52 -2.46
CA SER A 87 1.70 -14.20 -1.17
C SER A 87 1.33 -15.69 -1.28
N GLY A 88 1.87 -16.52 -0.38
CA GLY A 88 1.44 -17.92 -0.22
C GLY A 88 -0.03 -18.09 0.21
N ASN A 89 -0.69 -17.00 0.63
CA ASN A 89 -2.12 -16.95 0.91
C ASN A 89 -2.77 -15.73 0.24
N GLN A 90 -3.28 -15.92 -0.98
CA GLN A 90 -3.95 -14.87 -1.76
C GLN A 90 -5.18 -14.29 -1.03
N SER A 91 -5.96 -15.12 -0.33
CA SER A 91 -7.17 -14.67 0.36
C SER A 91 -6.84 -13.70 1.52
N GLU A 92 -5.80 -14.01 2.29
CA GLU A 92 -5.28 -13.11 3.34
C GLU A 92 -4.71 -11.82 2.74
N GLN A 93 -3.95 -11.92 1.65
CA GLN A 93 -3.37 -10.76 0.96
C GLN A 93 -4.46 -9.81 0.44
N PHE A 94 -5.48 -10.36 -0.23
CA PHE A 94 -6.67 -9.61 -0.66
C PHE A 94 -7.43 -8.98 0.51
N PHE A 95 -7.66 -9.75 1.59
CA PHE A 95 -8.36 -9.23 2.77
C PHE A 95 -7.59 -8.09 3.46
N TYR A 96 -6.25 -8.16 3.47
CA TYR A 96 -5.39 -7.08 3.95
C TYR A 96 -5.54 -5.84 3.07
N PHE A 97 -5.39 -5.98 1.75
CA PHE A 97 -5.59 -4.88 0.78
C PHE A 97 -6.95 -4.21 0.95
N ALA A 98 -8.04 -4.99 0.95
CA ALA A 98 -9.39 -4.47 1.11
C ALA A 98 -9.60 -3.78 2.46
N SER A 99 -9.07 -4.35 3.54
CA SER A 99 -9.07 -3.73 4.87
C SER A 99 -8.35 -2.37 4.86
N LEU A 100 -7.20 -2.30 4.19
CA LEU A 100 -6.36 -1.10 4.13
C LEU A 100 -7.04 0.01 3.32
N CYS A 101 -7.59 -0.31 2.15
CA CYS A 101 -8.39 0.61 1.34
C CYS A 101 -9.57 1.18 2.13
N MET A 102 -10.35 0.34 2.83
CA MET A 102 -11.46 0.83 3.65
C MET A 102 -10.99 1.70 4.81
N TRP A 103 -9.85 1.40 5.43
CA TRP A 103 -9.29 2.26 6.47
C TRP A 103 -8.87 3.64 5.94
N LEU A 104 -8.17 3.71 4.80
CA LEU A 104 -7.82 4.99 4.15
C LEU A 104 -9.09 5.80 3.81
N LEU A 105 -10.12 5.14 3.27
CA LEU A 105 -11.42 5.77 3.00
C LEU A 105 -12.10 6.32 4.28
N THR A 106 -11.98 5.66 5.44
CA THR A 106 -12.48 6.23 6.71
C THR A 106 -11.71 7.48 7.15
N LEU A 107 -10.41 7.58 6.86
CA LEU A 107 -9.63 8.80 7.13
C LEU A 107 -10.05 9.96 6.21
N CYS A 108 -10.45 9.65 4.97
CA CYS A 108 -11.09 10.58 4.03
C CYS A 108 -12.58 10.88 4.34
N LYS A 109 -13.06 10.56 5.55
CA LYS A 109 -14.44 10.79 6.01
C LYS A 109 -15.52 10.11 5.13
N GLN A 110 -15.17 9.05 4.40
CA GLN A 110 -16.17 8.24 3.69
C GLN A 110 -16.83 7.26 4.65
N GLU A 111 -18.16 7.19 4.59
CA GLU A 111 -18.93 6.16 5.28
C GLU A 111 -18.74 4.80 4.57
N VAL A 112 -17.82 3.99 5.10
CA VAL A 112 -17.52 2.66 4.57
C VAL A 112 -17.44 1.60 5.66
N SER A 113 -17.94 0.40 5.36
CA SER A 113 -17.81 -0.78 6.21
C SER A 113 -16.46 -1.46 5.97
N MET A 114 -15.72 -1.76 7.04
CA MET A 114 -14.57 -2.67 6.96
C MET A 114 -15.03 -4.04 6.43
N PRO A 115 -14.27 -4.69 5.53
CA PRO A 115 -14.62 -6.00 5.01
C PRO A 115 -14.54 -7.06 6.10
N LYS A 116 -15.32 -8.12 5.95
CA LYS A 116 -15.29 -9.35 6.74
C LYS A 116 -14.62 -10.47 5.95
N GLU A 117 -14.14 -11.48 6.65
CA GLU A 117 -13.46 -12.64 6.07
C GLU A 117 -14.34 -13.50 5.12
N HIS A 118 -15.66 -13.35 5.22
CA HIS A 118 -16.65 -14.06 4.39
C HIS A 118 -17.45 -13.13 3.46
N ASP A 119 -17.06 -11.85 3.34
CA ASP A 119 -17.68 -10.96 2.35
C ASP A 119 -17.23 -11.37 0.93
N ASP A 120 -18.11 -11.23 -0.06
CA ASP A 120 -17.76 -11.60 -1.44
C ASP A 120 -16.61 -10.70 -1.97
N PRO A 121 -15.50 -11.30 -2.47
CA PRO A 121 -14.36 -10.52 -2.94
C PRO A 121 -14.68 -9.58 -4.10
N LEU A 122 -15.58 -9.96 -5.01
CA LEU A 122 -15.92 -9.14 -6.18
C LEU A 122 -16.80 -7.95 -5.76
N GLN A 123 -17.76 -8.14 -4.86
CA GLN A 123 -18.54 -7.04 -4.26
C GLN A 123 -17.63 -6.06 -3.51
N THR A 124 -16.65 -6.58 -2.77
CA THR A 124 -15.65 -5.75 -2.09
C THR A 124 -14.82 -4.91 -3.09
N CYS A 125 -14.36 -5.51 -4.19
CA CYS A 125 -13.66 -4.79 -5.27
C CYS A 125 -14.54 -3.71 -5.91
N ASN A 126 -15.80 -4.02 -6.23
CA ASN A 126 -16.77 -3.07 -6.77
C ASN A 126 -17.04 -1.91 -5.80
N SER A 127 -17.09 -2.19 -4.49
CA SER A 127 -17.24 -1.16 -3.44
C SER A 127 -16.04 -0.21 -3.41
N ILE A 128 -14.80 -0.73 -3.43
CA ILE A 128 -13.57 0.08 -3.49
C ILE A 128 -13.61 1.02 -4.71
N ILE A 129 -13.84 0.49 -5.91
CA ILE A 129 -13.90 1.29 -7.15
C ILE A 129 -15.05 2.31 -7.11
N SER A 130 -16.20 1.96 -6.54
CA SER A 130 -17.33 2.89 -6.38
C SER A 130 -17.00 4.03 -5.41
N CYS A 131 -16.24 3.77 -4.35
CA CYS A 131 -15.75 4.80 -3.45
C CYS A 131 -14.74 5.74 -4.15
N CYS A 132 -13.80 5.19 -4.94
CA CYS A 132 -12.86 5.99 -5.72
C CYS A 132 -13.60 6.92 -6.70
N LYS A 133 -14.63 6.42 -7.40
CA LYS A 133 -15.47 7.23 -8.29
C LYS A 133 -16.18 8.38 -7.55
N ARG A 134 -16.68 8.16 -6.33
CA ARG A 134 -17.30 9.23 -5.52
C ARG A 134 -16.32 10.32 -5.06
N LEU A 135 -15.04 9.96 -4.85
CA LEU A 135 -14.00 10.92 -4.48
C LEU A 135 -13.52 11.79 -5.66
N GLY A 136 -13.79 11.34 -6.90
CA GLY A 136 -13.47 12.06 -8.15
C GLY A 136 -12.33 11.46 -8.97
N PHE A 137 -11.79 10.30 -8.58
CA PHE A 137 -10.75 9.60 -9.35
C PHE A 137 -11.25 9.23 -10.76
N ALA A 138 -10.32 9.19 -11.72
CA ALA A 138 -10.60 8.71 -13.06
C ALA A 138 -11.09 7.24 -13.03
N PRO A 139 -11.95 6.80 -13.97
CA PRO A 139 -12.29 5.40 -14.10
C PRO A 139 -11.02 4.55 -14.30
N PRO A 140 -10.84 3.42 -13.58
CA PRO A 140 -9.70 2.55 -13.80
C PRO A 140 -9.76 1.93 -15.21
N PRO A 141 -8.61 1.74 -15.89
CA PRO A 141 -8.54 1.07 -17.19
C PRO A 141 -8.65 -0.46 -17.09
N PHE A 142 -8.71 -1.01 -15.87
CA PHE A 142 -8.82 -2.44 -15.59
C PHE A 142 -10.19 -2.82 -15.00
N HIS A 143 -10.55 -4.11 -15.16
CA HIS A 143 -11.78 -4.65 -14.57
C HIS A 143 -11.61 -4.93 -13.06
N PRO A 144 -12.61 -4.67 -12.18
CA PRO A 144 -12.49 -4.84 -10.73
C PRO A 144 -12.05 -6.23 -10.25
N THR A 145 -12.23 -7.28 -11.06
CA THR A 145 -11.69 -8.62 -10.75
C THR A 145 -10.18 -8.65 -10.59
N LYS A 146 -9.43 -7.72 -11.21
CA LYS A 146 -7.97 -7.62 -11.03
C LYS A 146 -7.56 -7.39 -9.58
N LEU A 147 -8.35 -6.60 -8.84
CA LEU A 147 -8.09 -6.36 -7.43
C LEU A 147 -8.24 -7.62 -6.55
N ARG A 148 -8.93 -8.68 -7.03
CA ARG A 148 -9.02 -9.98 -6.34
C ARG A 148 -7.70 -10.76 -6.32
N GLU A 149 -6.74 -10.40 -7.18
CA GLU A 149 -5.40 -10.98 -7.19
C GLU A 149 -4.65 -10.59 -5.90
N GLY A 150 -5.04 -9.49 -5.24
CA GLY A 150 -4.51 -9.08 -3.93
C GLY A 150 -3.08 -8.52 -3.98
N HIS A 151 -2.44 -8.56 -5.14
CA HIS A 151 -1.12 -8.01 -5.45
C HIS A 151 -1.12 -7.49 -6.90
N GLY A 152 0.00 -6.89 -7.32
CA GLY A 152 0.21 -6.42 -8.69
C GLY A 152 -0.05 -4.93 -8.89
N PRO A 153 0.09 -4.42 -10.13
CA PRO A 153 0.09 -2.99 -10.41
C PRO A 153 -1.26 -2.32 -10.14
N GLU A 154 -2.39 -2.99 -10.42
CA GLU A 154 -3.74 -2.46 -10.17
C GLU A 154 -4.00 -2.27 -8.65
N VAL A 155 -3.49 -3.19 -7.83
CA VAL A 155 -3.60 -3.16 -6.37
C VAL A 155 -2.73 -2.04 -5.79
N CYS A 156 -1.49 -1.92 -6.26
CA CYS A 156 -0.57 -0.85 -5.85
C CYS A 156 -1.08 0.54 -6.26
N GLY A 157 -1.63 0.69 -7.48
CA GLY A 157 -2.13 1.96 -8.00
C GLY A 157 -3.36 2.49 -7.27
N VAL A 158 -4.29 1.61 -6.90
CA VAL A 158 -5.43 1.98 -6.05
C VAL A 158 -4.96 2.40 -4.65
N LEU A 159 -3.99 1.71 -4.06
CA LEU A 159 -3.41 2.11 -2.77
C LEU A 159 -2.69 3.45 -2.85
N GLU A 160 -1.88 3.69 -3.89
CA GLU A 160 -1.12 4.93 -4.07
C GLU A 160 -2.04 6.13 -4.21
N ALA A 161 -3.02 6.03 -5.12
CA ALA A 161 -4.00 7.08 -5.36
C ALA A 161 -4.83 7.43 -4.12
N LEU A 162 -5.29 6.41 -3.36
CA LEU A 162 -6.02 6.62 -2.10
C LEU A 162 -5.12 7.20 -1.00
N LEU A 163 -3.88 6.74 -0.89
CA LEU A 163 -2.96 7.14 0.17
C LEU A 163 -2.50 8.59 0.02
N ASP A 164 -2.17 9.02 -1.20
CA ASP A 164 -1.81 10.42 -1.49
C ASP A 164 -3.01 11.35 -1.23
N PHE A 165 -4.20 10.95 -1.66
CA PHE A 165 -5.43 11.67 -1.34
C PHE A 165 -5.74 11.72 0.17
N THR A 166 -5.40 10.66 0.92
CA THR A 166 -5.54 10.63 2.38
C THR A 166 -4.55 11.57 3.06
N LEU A 167 -3.29 11.58 2.65
CA LEU A 167 -2.24 12.46 3.19
C LEU A 167 -2.59 13.94 2.98
N GLU A 168 -3.11 14.29 1.79
CA GLU A 168 -3.66 15.62 1.50
C GLU A 168 -4.90 15.93 2.37
N SER A 169 -5.82 14.98 2.52
CA SER A 169 -7.05 15.15 3.32
C SER A 169 -6.79 15.37 4.81
N VAL A 170 -5.72 14.76 5.33
CA VAL A 170 -5.26 14.93 6.72
C VAL A 170 -4.48 16.23 6.91
N GLY A 171 -4.08 16.91 5.82
CA GLY A 171 -3.30 18.15 5.88
C GLY A 171 -1.87 17.90 6.37
N PHE A 172 -1.23 16.82 5.90
CA PHE A 172 0.12 16.45 6.34
C PHE A 172 1.15 17.53 5.97
N THR A 173 1.58 18.30 6.96
CA THR A 173 2.63 19.31 6.82
C THR A 173 3.96 18.75 7.32
N ILE A 174 4.94 18.64 6.41
CA ILE A 174 6.33 18.33 6.77
C ILE A 174 6.87 19.49 7.62
N LYS A 175 7.03 19.27 8.93
CA LYS A 175 7.68 20.23 9.81
C LYS A 175 9.19 20.15 9.59
N ARG A 176 9.84 21.31 9.43
CA ARG A 176 11.30 21.40 9.36
C ARG A 176 11.89 20.82 10.65
N PRO A 177 12.91 19.94 10.59
CA PRO A 177 13.59 19.47 11.80
C PRO A 177 14.08 20.65 12.63
N ALA A 178 13.71 20.67 13.91
CA ALA A 178 14.27 21.60 14.86
C ALA A 178 15.63 21.03 15.29
N TYR A 179 16.69 21.50 14.64
CA TYR A 179 18.04 21.33 15.17
C TYR A 179 18.09 22.05 16.51
N GLN A 180 18.38 21.30 17.57
CA GLN A 180 18.92 21.93 18.78
C GLN A 180 20.29 22.52 18.39
N PRO A 181 20.72 23.64 18.98
CA PRO A 181 22.15 23.96 19.00
C PRO A 181 22.87 22.74 19.58
N ASP A 182 23.89 22.24 18.89
CA ASP A 182 24.76 21.27 19.49
C ASP A 182 25.57 21.99 20.57
N ASP A 183 25.21 21.80 21.85
CA ASP A 183 26.13 22.02 22.98
C ASP A 183 27.23 20.94 22.92
N TYR A 184 28.02 20.95 21.84
CA TYR A 184 29.42 20.60 22.01
C TYR A 184 29.97 21.65 22.97
N PRO A 185 30.61 21.27 24.09
CA PRO A 185 31.60 22.17 24.63
C PRO A 185 32.54 22.49 23.46
N GLU A 186 32.73 23.79 23.17
CA GLU A 186 34.02 24.18 22.64
C GLU A 186 35.00 23.70 23.71
N ASP A 187 35.62 22.55 23.48
CA ASP A 187 36.84 22.20 24.18
C ASP A 187 37.72 23.43 23.97
N GLU A 188 37.91 24.19 25.05
CA GLU A 188 38.88 25.27 25.08
C GLU A 188 40.17 24.60 24.65
N MET A 189 40.59 24.83 23.40
CA MET A 189 41.93 24.53 22.95
C MET A 189 42.79 25.49 23.76
N GLU A 190 43.11 25.06 24.98
CA GLU A 190 44.10 25.68 25.82
C GLU A 190 45.33 25.84 24.92
N GLU A 191 45.70 27.11 24.67
CA GLU A 191 46.90 27.48 23.93
C GLU A 191 48.12 27.19 24.82
N GLU A 192 48.26 25.91 25.22
CA GLU A 192 49.29 25.43 26.10
C GLU A 192 50.47 24.92 25.28
N GLY A 193 51.55 25.71 25.28
CA GLY A 193 52.87 25.23 24.90
C GLY A 193 53.28 25.47 23.46
N ASP A 194 53.98 26.58 23.26
CA ASP A 194 55.18 26.58 22.41
C ASP A 194 56.12 25.44 22.88
N ALA A 195 56.05 24.29 22.19
CA ALA A 195 56.78 23.09 22.52
C ALA A 195 57.29 22.38 21.25
N GLY A 196 58.26 23.01 20.58
CA GLY A 196 59.26 22.30 19.78
C GLY A 196 58.80 21.73 18.43
N LEU A 197 58.87 22.56 17.39
CA LEU A 197 58.95 22.09 16.00
C LEU A 197 60.36 21.50 15.70
N GLU A 198 60.77 20.48 16.45
CA GLU A 198 61.99 19.69 16.20
C GLU A 198 61.63 18.20 16.26
N GLY A 199 61.46 17.58 15.09
CA GLY A 199 61.00 16.20 14.97
C GLY A 199 60.25 15.86 13.67
N LEU A 200 60.32 16.72 12.64
CA LEU A 200 59.78 16.41 11.31
C LEU A 200 60.77 15.56 10.49
N ASP A 201 61.09 14.37 10.99
CA ASP A 201 61.73 13.32 10.20
C ASP A 201 61.36 11.93 10.76
N GLU A 202 61.49 10.90 9.91
CA GLU A 202 61.46 9.48 10.29
C GLU A 202 60.13 8.86 10.79
N LEU A 203 59.06 9.00 9.97
CA LEU A 203 58.10 7.89 9.82
C LEU A 203 57.77 7.59 8.35
N ALA A 204 58.82 7.43 7.56
CA ALA A 204 58.74 6.85 6.22
C ALA A 204 58.41 5.34 6.32
N ALA A 205 57.13 5.01 6.48
CA ALA A 205 56.67 3.63 6.36
C ALA A 205 56.94 3.13 4.93
N PRO A 206 57.78 2.10 4.72
CA PRO A 206 58.06 1.62 3.38
C PRO A 206 56.81 1.00 2.77
N THR A 207 56.33 1.60 1.68
CA THR A 207 55.30 1.04 0.82
C THR A 207 55.76 -0.31 0.29
N GLN A 208 55.31 -1.40 0.92
CA GLN A 208 55.41 -2.74 0.36
C GLN A 208 54.66 -2.77 -0.98
N PRO A 209 55.32 -3.03 -2.12
CA PRO A 209 54.62 -3.17 -3.38
C PRO A 209 53.85 -4.48 -3.37
N MET A 210 52.54 -4.42 -3.12
CA MET A 210 51.63 -5.53 -3.41
C MET A 210 51.69 -5.79 -4.91
N GLY A 211 52.38 -6.86 -5.30
CA GLY A 211 52.55 -7.24 -6.69
C GLY A 211 51.20 -7.59 -7.32
N TYR A 212 50.82 -6.85 -8.36
CA TYR A 212 49.78 -7.27 -9.27
C TYR A 212 50.39 -8.34 -10.19
N ASP A 213 50.11 -9.61 -9.89
CA ASP A 213 50.42 -10.73 -10.77
C ASP A 213 49.34 -10.80 -11.86
N ASP A 214 49.73 -10.43 -13.07
CA ASP A 214 48.91 -10.48 -14.28
C ASP A 214 49.24 -11.76 -15.06
N GLY A 215 48.33 -12.73 -15.08
CA GLY A 215 48.47 -13.86 -16.00
C GLY A 215 47.59 -15.09 -15.77
N SER A 216 46.66 -15.29 -16.71
CA SER A 216 46.29 -16.62 -17.23
C SER A 216 45.38 -17.55 -16.40
N THR A 217 44.08 -17.45 -16.70
CA THR A 217 43.22 -18.56 -17.15
C THR A 217 43.62 -20.01 -16.80
N ALA A 218 42.81 -20.65 -15.96
CA ALA A 218 42.52 -22.08 -16.03
C ALA A 218 41.03 -22.30 -15.68
N ASP A 219 40.42 -23.31 -16.30
CA ASP A 219 38.98 -23.59 -16.26
C ASP A 219 38.50 -24.12 -14.91
N ASP A 220 37.34 -23.65 -14.44
CA ASP A 220 36.54 -24.26 -13.37
C ASP A 220 35.03 -24.04 -13.67
N ASP A 221 34.55 -24.69 -14.74
CA ASP A 221 33.13 -24.91 -15.01
C ASP A 221 32.55 -25.89 -13.98
N ASP A 222 32.08 -25.43 -12.81
CA ASP A 222 31.36 -26.30 -11.86
C ASP A 222 30.34 -25.60 -10.93
N LEU A 223 29.65 -24.56 -11.45
CA LEU A 223 28.53 -23.91 -10.75
C LEU A 223 27.20 -24.06 -11.53
N TYR A 224 26.22 -24.69 -10.88
CA TYR A 224 24.87 -25.08 -11.37
C TYR A 224 24.72 -26.43 -12.10
N GLY A 225 25.09 -27.52 -11.41
CA GLY A 225 24.86 -28.92 -11.82
C GLY A 225 23.88 -29.73 -10.96
N LEU A 226 22.70 -29.20 -10.58
CA LEU A 226 21.68 -29.98 -9.84
C LEU A 226 20.98 -31.01 -10.75
N SER A 227 21.59 -32.19 -10.89
CA SER A 227 20.99 -33.33 -11.61
C SER A 227 19.67 -33.80 -10.96
N PRO A 228 18.58 -34.02 -11.73
CA PRO A 228 17.30 -34.52 -11.21
C PRO A 228 17.37 -35.90 -10.54
N GLU A 229 18.42 -36.68 -10.79
CA GLU A 229 18.54 -38.06 -10.34
C GLU A 229 18.78 -38.20 -8.83
N ALA A 230 19.39 -37.19 -8.19
CA ALA A 230 19.62 -37.17 -6.75
C ALA A 230 18.31 -37.04 -5.94
N ALA A 231 17.34 -36.27 -6.45
CA ALA A 231 16.04 -36.08 -5.80
C ALA A 231 15.20 -37.37 -5.77
N ALA A 232 15.25 -38.17 -6.84
CA ALA A 232 14.51 -39.43 -6.92
C ALA A 232 14.98 -40.46 -5.87
N LYS A 233 16.28 -40.46 -5.53
CA LYS A 233 16.86 -41.42 -4.57
C LYS A 233 16.51 -41.12 -3.11
N ALA A 234 16.21 -39.86 -2.78
CA ALA A 234 15.71 -39.48 -1.46
C ALA A 234 14.24 -39.89 -1.24
N ALA A 235 13.38 -39.77 -2.26
CA ALA A 235 11.97 -40.16 -2.17
C ALA A 235 11.77 -41.68 -1.98
N ALA A 236 12.62 -42.51 -2.60
CA ALA A 236 12.52 -43.97 -2.52
C ALA A 236 12.85 -44.55 -1.13
N ALA A 237 13.62 -43.83 -0.29
CA ALA A 237 14.00 -44.28 1.05
C ALA A 237 12.87 -44.17 2.08
N ALA A 238 11.93 -43.24 1.90
CA ALA A 238 10.82 -43.01 2.83
C ALA A 238 9.70 -44.08 2.75
N ALA A 239 9.63 -44.85 1.66
CA ALA A 239 8.52 -45.77 1.38
C ALA A 239 8.73 -47.21 1.88
N ARG A 240 9.76 -47.49 2.70
CA ARG A 240 10.13 -48.85 3.13
C ARG A 240 10.28 -49.07 4.64
N GLY A 241 9.74 -48.18 5.48
CA GLY A 241 9.79 -48.28 6.95
C GLY A 241 8.42 -48.20 7.61
N GLY A 242 7.58 -49.23 7.49
CA GLY A 242 6.23 -49.21 8.07
C GLY A 242 5.38 -50.45 7.82
N GLY A 243 5.89 -51.65 8.08
CA GLY A 243 5.17 -52.90 7.82
C GLY A 243 5.37 -53.99 8.88
N GLY A 244 4.42 -54.10 9.83
CA GLY A 244 4.19 -55.29 10.65
C GLY A 244 5.05 -55.44 11.93
N VAL A 245 4.71 -56.30 12.90
CA VAL A 245 3.47 -57.08 13.18
C VAL A 245 3.46 -57.45 14.69
N GLY A 246 2.27 -57.66 15.30
CA GLY A 246 2.09 -58.43 16.55
C GLY A 246 1.83 -57.59 17.82
N GLY A 247 1.05 -58.05 18.81
CA GLY A 247 0.29 -59.30 18.94
C GLY A 247 0.55 -60.01 20.28
N HIS A 248 -0.53 -60.39 20.98
CA HIS A 248 -0.61 -61.04 22.31
C HIS A 248 -0.49 -60.12 23.54
N GLY A 249 -1.36 -60.39 24.53
CA GLY A 249 -1.57 -59.65 25.78
C GLY A 249 -3.02 -59.76 26.21
#